data_AF-A0A919A7Z7-F1
#
_entry.id   AF-A0A919A7Z7-F1
#
_cell.length_a   1.000
_cell.length_b   1.000
_cell.length_c   1.000
_cell.angle_alpha   90.00
_cell.angle_beta   90.00
_cell.angle_gamma   90.00
#
_symmetry.space_group_name_H-M   'P 1'
#
loop_
_entity.id
_entity.type
_entity.pdbx_description
1 polymer ?
#
loop_
_entity_poly.entity_id
_entity_poly.type
_entity_poly.pdbx_seq_one_letter_code
_entity_poly.pdbx_strand_id
1 'polypeptide(L)'
;MHTPRNDTPADAPRTTPPRTPKAADALALLRALGAEDVAHPGGTLLAHLRRVHDRLAAWGARDALRLAGLCHAAYGTDGFATALLPPARRGELAAVIGAEAEALVHRYASCDRAATHPALAEPTGPFRDRLTGATSVLSARERADLAELTAANELDLAAEDPAFRAAHGDDLLALFTRLEPLLSPAARQDVPRVLAPAPPDRPWTVAVLGPGGVGGLLAGLLARAGHRVVCVAGERTVQALRAGGLRVSSRQFGDFAVPVEADTALREPVDLCLVTVKHTALADALARVPDAAPATGTVVPLLNGVEHPAALRAHFASGRVVPGVIRVESARTAPGVITHHSPFTEIDLAGPPERLAPLADVLRAAGVRTRVRADETAMLWAKLAFLAPLALLTTRHRRTAGEVRDRHRAELVALVEEAAAVARACGAATDPAQVLALYDSFPPDTRSSMQRDAEAGRPLELDAIGGALLRAAARHRVATPVARRLVADLTPPMTA
;
A
#
# COMPACT_ATOMS: atom_id res chain seq x y z
N MET A 1 58.64 -70.03 25.31
CA MET A 1 57.24 -70.09 24.82
C MET A 1 56.73 -68.66 24.75
N HIS A 2 56.33 -68.24 23.55
CA HIS A 2 56.06 -66.86 23.15
C HIS A 2 54.63 -66.45 23.55
N THR A 3 54.48 -65.36 24.28
CA THR A 3 53.18 -64.74 24.62
C THR A 3 52.78 -63.75 23.51
N PRO A 4 51.52 -63.75 23.02
CA PRO A 4 51.07 -62.78 22.03
C PRO A 4 50.66 -61.45 22.70
N ARG A 5 51.04 -60.34 22.06
CA ARG A 5 50.63 -58.97 22.40
C ARG A 5 49.18 -58.73 21.94
N ASN A 6 48.39 -58.11 22.80
CA ASN A 6 47.05 -57.61 22.48
C ASN A 6 47.18 -56.23 21.81
N ASP A 7 46.81 -56.13 20.55
CA ASP A 7 46.67 -54.86 19.83
C ASP A 7 45.38 -54.16 20.28
N THR A 8 45.51 -52.89 20.69
CA THR A 8 44.38 -52.01 21.00
C THR A 8 44.04 -51.21 19.73
N PRO A 9 42.77 -51.10 19.30
CA PRO A 9 42.42 -50.30 18.13
C PRO A 9 42.59 -48.81 18.41
N ALA A 10 43.22 -48.11 17.46
CA ALA A 10 43.39 -46.66 17.46
C ALA A 10 42.03 -45.93 17.48
N ASP A 11 41.94 -44.93 18.36
CA ASP A 11 40.80 -44.04 18.55
C ASP A 11 40.59 -43.17 17.28
N ALA A 12 39.43 -43.27 16.66
CA ALA A 12 39.04 -42.43 15.53
C ALA A 12 38.74 -41.00 16.03
N PRO A 13 39.12 -39.94 15.30
CA PRO A 13 38.88 -38.57 15.75
C PRO A 13 37.36 -38.31 15.84
N ARG A 14 36.88 -38.09 17.08
CA ARG A 14 35.51 -37.63 17.36
C ARG A 14 35.29 -36.27 16.69
N THR A 15 34.52 -36.24 15.61
CA THR A 15 34.02 -35.00 15.03
C THR A 15 33.10 -34.32 16.04
N THR A 16 33.46 -33.10 16.44
CA THR A 16 32.65 -32.26 17.32
C THR A 16 31.37 -31.88 16.57
N PRO A 17 30.17 -31.99 17.18
CA PRO A 17 28.94 -31.57 16.52
C PRO A 17 29.00 -30.06 16.21
N PRO A 18 28.40 -29.61 15.10
CA PRO A 18 28.42 -28.20 14.72
C PRO A 18 27.78 -27.34 15.83
N ARG A 19 28.53 -26.35 16.33
CA ARG A 19 28.02 -25.36 17.29
C ARG A 19 26.82 -24.64 16.69
N THR A 20 25.75 -24.53 17.44
CA THR A 20 24.63 -23.65 17.09
C THR A 20 25.15 -22.21 17.06
N PRO A 21 24.99 -21.48 15.95
CA PRO A 21 25.40 -20.08 15.86
C PRO A 21 24.74 -19.22 16.93
N LYS A 22 25.50 -18.36 17.60
CA LYS A 22 24.97 -17.45 18.64
C LYS A 22 25.34 -16.01 18.34
N ALA A 23 24.38 -15.09 18.51
CA ALA A 23 24.59 -13.65 18.34
C ALA A 23 25.74 -13.11 19.23
N ALA A 24 25.94 -13.69 20.42
CA ALA A 24 27.04 -13.32 21.30
C ALA A 24 28.43 -13.57 20.67
N ASP A 25 28.61 -14.69 19.96
CA ASP A 25 29.86 -15.02 19.29
C ASP A 25 30.13 -14.06 18.12
N ALA A 26 29.07 -13.73 17.36
CA ALA A 26 29.13 -12.74 16.29
C ALA A 26 29.51 -11.35 16.81
N LEU A 27 28.92 -10.91 17.92
CA LEU A 27 29.27 -9.64 18.57
C LEU A 27 30.72 -9.61 19.06
N ALA A 28 31.24 -10.71 19.60
CA ALA A 28 32.63 -10.81 20.02
C ALA A 28 33.59 -10.68 18.83
N LEU A 29 33.28 -11.36 17.72
CA LEU A 29 34.05 -11.24 16.48
C LEU A 29 34.01 -9.80 15.94
N LEU A 30 32.85 -9.16 15.86
CA LEU A 30 32.72 -7.80 15.35
C LEU A 30 33.52 -6.78 16.18
N ARG A 31 33.53 -6.91 17.51
CA ARG A 31 34.40 -6.09 18.38
C ARG A 31 35.87 -6.33 18.09
N ALA A 32 36.29 -7.58 18.00
CA ALA A 32 37.68 -7.93 17.67
C ALA A 32 38.13 -7.38 16.30
N LEU A 33 37.17 -7.17 15.38
CA LEU A 33 37.41 -6.57 14.07
C LEU A 33 37.32 -5.03 14.06
N GLY A 34 37.11 -4.39 15.21
CA GLY A 34 37.08 -2.93 15.35
C GLY A 34 35.76 -2.27 14.96
N ALA A 35 34.65 -3.02 14.89
CA ALA A 35 33.34 -2.45 14.54
C ALA A 35 32.86 -1.36 15.52
N GLU A 36 33.38 -1.34 16.74
CA GLU A 36 33.07 -0.30 17.74
C GLU A 36 33.82 1.02 17.51
N ASP A 37 34.90 0.99 16.73
CA ASP A 37 35.73 2.17 16.45
C ASP A 37 35.32 2.86 15.13
N VAL A 38 34.47 2.22 14.33
CA VAL A 38 33.99 2.77 13.05
C VAL A 38 32.77 3.66 13.30
N ALA A 39 32.92 4.97 13.08
CA ALA A 39 31.83 5.93 13.16
C ALA A 39 30.73 5.60 12.11
N HIS A 40 29.48 5.67 12.54
CA HIS A 40 28.32 5.35 11.69
C HIS A 40 27.06 6.08 12.20
N PRO A 41 26.02 6.32 11.38
CA PRO A 41 24.75 6.89 11.85
C PRO A 41 24.23 6.25 13.15
N GLY A 42 23.87 7.10 14.12
CA GLY A 42 23.44 6.66 15.45
C GLY A 42 24.57 6.09 16.33
N GLY A 43 25.84 6.42 16.07
CA GLY A 43 26.98 6.09 16.94
C GLY A 43 28.11 5.35 16.21
N THR A 44 28.18 4.03 16.43
CA THR A 44 29.23 3.17 15.86
C THR A 44 28.63 2.13 14.92
N LEU A 45 29.45 1.54 14.05
CA LEU A 45 29.02 0.47 13.16
C LEU A 45 28.47 -0.71 13.97
N LEU A 46 29.09 -1.07 15.10
CA LEU A 46 28.56 -2.11 15.98
C LEU A 46 27.18 -1.76 16.56
N ALA A 47 26.94 -0.49 16.92
CA ALA A 47 25.63 -0.05 17.42
C ALA A 47 24.55 -0.18 16.34
N HIS A 48 24.85 0.26 15.11
CA HIS A 48 23.97 0.09 13.96
C HIS A 48 23.66 -1.38 13.66
N LEU A 49 24.68 -2.24 13.59
CA LEU A 49 24.51 -3.66 13.34
C LEU A 49 23.60 -4.33 14.38
N ARG A 50 23.67 -3.90 15.64
CA ARG A 50 22.77 -4.36 16.71
C ARG A 50 21.34 -3.89 16.49
N ARG A 51 21.12 -2.62 16.15
CA ARG A 51 19.76 -2.11 15.87
C ARG A 51 19.12 -2.81 14.68
N VAL A 52 19.87 -3.09 13.62
CA VAL A 52 19.40 -3.88 12.47
C VAL A 52 19.04 -5.30 12.89
N HIS A 53 19.87 -5.97 13.69
CA HIS A 53 19.57 -7.29 14.26
C HIS A 53 18.28 -7.30 15.09
N ASP A 54 18.13 -6.31 15.99
CA ASP A 54 16.99 -6.19 16.89
C ASP A 54 15.70 -5.87 16.12
N ARG A 55 15.77 -5.02 15.08
CA ARG A 55 14.63 -4.73 14.19
C ARG A 55 14.18 -5.97 13.43
N LEU A 56 15.11 -6.74 12.85
CA LEU A 56 14.78 -8.01 12.20
C LEU A 56 14.16 -9.00 13.18
N ALA A 57 14.63 -9.04 14.43
CA ALA A 57 14.02 -9.86 15.48
C ALA A 57 12.59 -9.41 15.79
N ALA A 58 12.33 -8.10 15.89
CA ALA A 58 11.01 -7.53 16.12
C ALA A 58 10.03 -7.83 14.97
N TRP A 59 10.54 -7.96 13.73
CA TRP A 59 9.74 -8.38 12.58
C TRP A 59 9.49 -9.89 12.52
N GLY A 60 10.07 -10.68 13.42
CA GLY A 60 9.95 -12.14 13.43
C GLY A 60 10.78 -12.80 12.33
N ALA A 61 11.87 -12.17 11.89
CA ALA A 61 12.79 -12.76 10.91
C ALA A 61 13.42 -14.06 11.44
N ARG A 62 13.68 -14.99 10.52
CA ARG A 62 14.38 -16.25 10.82
C ARG A 62 15.80 -16.01 11.34
N ASP A 63 16.32 -16.93 12.16
CA ASP A 63 17.60 -16.75 12.85
C ASP A 63 18.79 -16.50 11.91
N ALA A 64 18.85 -17.17 10.77
CA ALA A 64 19.92 -16.93 9.79
C ALA A 64 19.89 -15.49 9.24
N LEU A 65 18.71 -14.92 8.99
CA LEU A 65 18.56 -13.54 8.53
C LEU A 65 18.89 -12.53 9.64
N ARG A 66 18.51 -12.83 10.88
CA ARG A 66 18.87 -12.00 12.05
C ARG A 66 20.39 -11.96 12.26
N LEU A 67 21.05 -13.11 12.19
CA LEU A 67 22.51 -13.19 12.29
C LEU A 67 23.19 -12.53 11.09
N ALA A 68 22.65 -12.68 9.89
CA ALA A 68 23.14 -11.96 8.72
C ALA A 68 23.01 -10.44 8.91
N GLY A 69 21.89 -9.95 9.44
CA GLY A 69 21.69 -8.53 9.74
C GLY A 69 22.70 -7.97 10.75
N LEU A 70 23.09 -8.76 11.75
CA LEU A 70 24.13 -8.39 12.70
C LEU A 70 25.53 -8.27 12.06
N CYS A 71 25.76 -8.94 10.92
CA CYS A 71 27.06 -9.00 10.27
C CYS A 71 27.05 -8.46 8.83
N HIS A 72 25.97 -7.81 8.39
CA HIS A 72 25.72 -7.56 6.96
C HIS A 72 26.77 -6.65 6.31
N ALA A 73 27.41 -5.79 7.09
CA ALA A 73 28.48 -4.89 6.65
C ALA A 73 29.89 -5.47 6.81
N ALA A 74 30.04 -6.74 7.21
CA ALA A 74 31.35 -7.35 7.46
C ALA A 74 32.31 -7.24 6.26
N TYR A 75 31.78 -7.33 5.04
CA TYR A 75 32.56 -7.22 3.79
C TYR A 75 32.42 -5.86 3.08
N GLY A 76 31.85 -4.87 3.76
CA GLY A 76 31.35 -3.65 3.12
C GLY A 76 30.12 -3.89 2.26
N THR A 77 29.49 -2.83 1.77
CA THR A 77 28.25 -2.87 1.00
C THR A 77 28.32 -1.88 -0.16
N ASP A 78 27.37 -2.00 -1.09
CA ASP A 78 27.11 -0.95 -2.07
C ASP A 78 26.44 0.24 -1.36
N GLY A 79 27.22 1.29 -1.09
CA GLY A 79 26.85 2.42 -0.24
C GLY A 79 27.69 2.59 1.03
N PHE A 80 28.47 1.57 1.42
CA PHE A 80 29.42 1.65 2.54
C PHE A 80 30.66 0.79 2.29
N ALA A 81 31.74 1.40 1.82
CA ALA A 81 32.93 0.67 1.35
C ALA A 81 33.78 0.06 2.48
N THR A 82 33.63 0.51 3.73
CA THR A 82 34.43 0.03 4.86
C THR A 82 34.12 -1.44 5.16
N ALA A 83 35.12 -2.30 5.01
CA ALA A 83 35.02 -3.72 5.28
C ALA A 83 35.80 -4.08 6.56
N LEU A 84 35.16 -4.87 7.44
CA LEU A 84 35.78 -5.43 8.65
C LEU A 84 36.57 -6.70 8.33
N LEU A 85 36.15 -7.43 7.31
CA LEU A 85 36.80 -8.63 6.78
C LEU A 85 36.89 -8.56 5.25
N PRO A 86 38.00 -9.01 4.66
CA PRO A 86 38.05 -9.22 3.22
C PRO A 86 37.19 -10.45 2.82
N PRO A 87 36.58 -10.47 1.61
CA PRO A 87 35.81 -11.62 1.12
C PRO A 87 36.58 -12.94 1.02
N ALA A 88 37.92 -12.93 1.09
CA ALA A 88 38.72 -14.14 1.16
C ALA A 88 38.59 -14.86 2.53
N ARG A 89 38.19 -14.15 3.59
CA ARG A 89 38.09 -14.66 4.98
C ARG A 89 36.66 -15.07 5.36
N ARG A 90 35.80 -15.38 4.38
CA ARG A 90 34.40 -15.78 4.60
C ARG A 90 34.25 -16.99 5.52
N GLY A 91 35.18 -17.94 5.46
CA GLY A 91 35.17 -19.13 6.32
C GLY A 91 35.20 -18.81 7.81
N GLU A 92 35.84 -17.70 8.20
CA GLU A 92 35.89 -17.27 9.60
C GLU A 92 34.54 -16.78 10.09
N LEU A 93 33.84 -15.98 9.28
CA LEU A 93 32.49 -15.53 9.61
C LEU A 93 31.51 -16.72 9.60
N ALA A 94 31.59 -17.61 8.60
CA ALA A 94 30.76 -18.80 8.50
C ALA A 94 30.90 -19.74 9.71
N ALA A 95 32.11 -19.86 10.26
CA ALA A 95 32.35 -20.64 11.48
C ALA A 95 31.63 -20.08 12.72
N VAL A 96 31.32 -18.78 12.73
CA VAL A 96 30.68 -18.09 13.86
C VAL A 96 29.16 -17.99 13.68
N ILE A 97 28.68 -17.56 12.51
CA ILE A 97 27.25 -17.31 12.26
C ILE A 97 26.55 -18.43 11.49
N GLY A 98 27.29 -19.45 11.07
CA GLY A 98 26.79 -20.53 10.22
C GLY A 98 26.84 -20.17 8.73
N ALA A 99 26.99 -21.21 7.89
CA ALA A 99 27.16 -21.05 6.44
C ALA A 99 25.98 -20.34 5.75
N GLU A 100 24.75 -20.58 6.21
CA GLU A 100 23.56 -19.94 5.62
C GLU A 100 23.51 -18.44 5.89
N ALA A 101 23.75 -18.01 7.13
CA ALA A 101 23.78 -16.59 7.48
C ALA A 101 24.94 -15.88 6.79
N GLU A 102 26.11 -16.51 6.71
CA GLU A 102 27.24 -15.97 5.98
C GLU A 102 26.96 -15.80 4.48
N ALA A 103 26.29 -16.77 3.85
CA ALA A 103 25.90 -16.64 2.45
C ALA A 103 24.97 -15.44 2.19
N LEU A 104 24.09 -15.12 3.14
CA LEU A 104 23.27 -13.90 3.10
C LEU A 104 24.11 -12.63 3.25
N VAL A 105 25.05 -12.59 4.19
CA VAL A 105 25.99 -11.45 4.37
C VAL A 105 26.78 -11.22 3.09
N HIS A 106 27.33 -12.28 2.50
CA HIS A 106 28.09 -12.17 1.26
C HIS A 106 27.22 -11.67 0.09
N ARG A 107 26.02 -12.21 -0.07
CA ARG A 107 25.09 -11.77 -1.11
C ARG A 107 24.67 -10.32 -0.94
N TYR A 108 24.43 -9.89 0.30
CA TYR A 108 24.13 -8.49 0.61
C TYR A 108 25.30 -7.59 0.23
N ALA A 109 26.51 -7.99 0.62
CA ALA A 109 27.74 -7.26 0.30
C ALA A 109 28.02 -7.21 -1.21
N SER A 110 27.72 -8.27 -1.96
CA SER A 110 27.97 -8.35 -3.40
C SER A 110 26.85 -7.80 -4.27
N CYS A 111 25.70 -7.43 -3.71
CA CYS A 111 24.59 -6.84 -4.44
C CYS A 111 24.99 -5.48 -5.04
N ASP A 112 24.95 -5.36 -6.37
CA ASP A 112 24.82 -4.07 -7.05
C ASP A 112 23.37 -3.60 -6.91
N ARG A 113 23.14 -2.65 -5.99
CA ARG A 113 21.79 -2.19 -5.62
C ARG A 113 21.13 -1.47 -6.78
N ALA A 114 21.88 -0.67 -7.53
CA ALA A 114 21.35 0.09 -8.66
C ALA A 114 20.85 -0.83 -9.79
N ALA A 115 21.58 -1.92 -10.07
CA ALA A 115 21.19 -2.89 -11.09
C ALA A 115 20.12 -3.89 -10.59
N THR A 116 20.14 -4.26 -9.31
CA THR A 116 19.30 -5.35 -8.77
C THR A 116 17.96 -4.86 -8.24
N HIS A 117 17.93 -3.78 -7.45
CA HIS A 117 16.71 -3.33 -6.76
C HIS A 117 15.52 -3.00 -7.68
N PRO A 118 15.70 -2.40 -8.88
CA PRO A 118 14.57 -2.07 -9.75
C PRO A 118 13.70 -3.28 -10.14
N ALA A 119 14.31 -4.45 -10.31
CA ALA A 119 13.64 -5.68 -10.77
C ALA A 119 13.54 -6.76 -9.66
N LEU A 120 13.93 -6.47 -8.42
CA LEU A 120 14.01 -7.47 -7.36
C LEU A 120 12.65 -8.12 -7.02
N ALA A 121 11.53 -7.40 -7.20
CA ALA A 121 10.19 -7.96 -7.01
C ALA A 121 9.80 -8.97 -8.11
N GLU A 122 10.47 -8.95 -9.26
CA GLU A 122 10.16 -9.82 -10.39
C GLU A 122 10.81 -11.20 -10.20
N PRO A 123 10.08 -12.30 -10.42
CA PRO A 123 10.63 -13.65 -10.24
C PRO A 123 11.88 -13.97 -11.08
N THR A 124 12.01 -13.30 -12.23
CA THR A 124 13.12 -13.44 -13.18
C THR A 124 14.06 -12.24 -13.18
N GLY A 125 13.90 -11.31 -12.21
CA GLY A 125 14.74 -10.12 -12.12
C GLY A 125 16.22 -10.48 -11.91
N PRO A 126 17.15 -9.77 -12.58
CA PRO A 126 18.57 -10.04 -12.46
C PRO A 126 19.10 -9.58 -11.08
N PHE A 127 19.88 -10.46 -10.44
CA PHE A 127 20.80 -10.09 -9.38
C PHE A 127 22.18 -9.90 -9.99
N ARG A 128 22.75 -8.71 -9.86
CA ARG A 128 24.09 -8.39 -10.35
C ARG A 128 25.06 -8.39 -9.18
N ASP A 129 26.07 -9.24 -9.28
CA ASP A 129 27.15 -9.34 -8.32
C ASP A 129 28.25 -8.32 -8.67
N ARG A 130 28.43 -7.30 -7.84
CA ARG A 130 29.42 -6.23 -8.05
C ARG A 130 30.87 -6.66 -7.81
N LEU A 131 31.10 -7.79 -7.14
CA LEU A 131 32.44 -8.30 -6.84
C LEU A 131 33.00 -9.14 -7.99
N THR A 132 32.12 -9.82 -8.72
CA THR A 132 32.48 -10.73 -9.82
C THR A 132 32.03 -10.25 -11.21
N GLY A 133 31.06 -9.32 -11.26
CA GLY A 133 30.39 -8.90 -12.50
C GLY A 133 29.34 -9.89 -13.02
N ALA A 134 29.16 -11.03 -12.36
CA ALA A 134 28.21 -12.06 -12.78
C ALA A 134 26.75 -11.62 -12.54
N THR A 135 25.84 -12.17 -13.34
CA THR A 135 24.40 -12.00 -13.16
C THR A 135 23.75 -13.36 -12.92
N SER A 136 22.84 -13.43 -11.96
CA SER A 136 22.06 -14.64 -11.65
C SER A 136 20.61 -14.30 -11.32
N VAL A 137 19.76 -15.31 -11.19
CA VAL A 137 18.37 -15.15 -10.74
C VAL A 137 18.25 -15.75 -9.34
N LEU A 138 17.82 -14.93 -8.39
CA LEU A 138 17.62 -15.36 -7.00
C LEU A 138 16.32 -16.16 -6.84
N SER A 139 16.33 -17.15 -5.97
CA SER A 139 15.10 -17.84 -5.54
C SER A 139 14.17 -16.90 -4.77
N ALA A 140 12.89 -17.28 -4.63
CA ALA A 140 11.90 -16.48 -3.91
C ALA A 140 12.33 -16.16 -2.46
N ARG A 141 12.94 -17.13 -1.76
CA ARG A 141 13.46 -16.94 -0.39
C ARG A 141 14.60 -15.93 -0.37
N GLU A 142 15.54 -16.05 -1.30
CA GLU A 142 16.72 -15.17 -1.33
C GLU A 142 16.34 -13.72 -1.67
N ARG A 143 15.35 -13.52 -2.55
CA ARG A 143 14.80 -12.17 -2.82
C ARG A 143 14.11 -11.59 -1.59
N ALA A 144 13.33 -12.41 -0.87
CA ALA A 144 12.68 -11.98 0.37
C ALA A 144 13.71 -11.62 1.45
N ASP A 145 14.72 -12.47 1.71
CA ASP A 145 15.77 -12.18 2.69
C ASP A 145 16.57 -10.92 2.31
N LEU A 146 16.89 -10.73 1.02
CA LEU A 146 17.59 -9.54 0.54
C LEU A 146 16.74 -8.27 0.73
N ALA A 147 15.46 -8.32 0.35
CA ALA A 147 14.54 -7.18 0.51
C ALA A 147 14.33 -6.82 1.99
N GLU A 148 14.14 -7.82 2.85
CA GLU A 148 13.92 -7.64 4.29
C GLU A 148 15.17 -7.05 4.97
N LEU A 149 16.37 -7.55 4.64
CA LEU A 149 17.63 -7.00 5.17
C LEU A 149 17.90 -5.59 4.64
N THR A 150 17.63 -5.31 3.36
CA THR A 150 17.72 -3.96 2.82
C THR A 150 16.77 -3.03 3.57
N ALA A 151 15.51 -3.42 3.78
CA ALA A 151 14.57 -2.61 4.55
C ALA A 151 15.07 -2.35 5.98
N ALA A 152 15.51 -3.37 6.71
CA ALA A 152 15.99 -3.19 8.09
C ALA A 152 17.19 -2.23 8.17
N ASN A 153 18.13 -2.35 7.24
CA ASN A 153 19.30 -1.47 7.12
C ASN A 153 18.91 -0.01 6.85
N GLU A 154 18.19 0.23 5.76
CA GLU A 154 17.89 1.60 5.32
C GLU A 154 16.95 2.33 6.29
N LEU A 155 16.02 1.62 6.92
CA LEU A 155 15.17 2.19 7.96
C LEU A 155 15.96 2.53 9.23
N ASP A 156 17.09 1.89 9.51
CA ASP A 156 17.94 2.24 10.67
C ASP A 156 18.66 3.55 10.39
N LEU A 157 19.28 3.64 9.21
CA LEU A 157 19.93 4.86 8.74
C LEU A 157 18.95 6.04 8.71
N ALA A 158 17.74 5.86 8.16
CA ALA A 158 16.73 6.92 8.12
C ALA A 158 16.16 7.30 9.49
N ALA A 159 16.18 6.40 10.47
CA ALA A 159 15.74 6.72 11.84
C ALA A 159 16.80 7.53 12.61
N GLU A 160 18.07 7.25 12.37
CA GLU A 160 19.19 7.78 13.16
C GLU A 160 19.89 8.98 12.50
N ASP A 161 19.72 9.17 11.19
CA ASP A 161 20.29 10.28 10.42
C ASP A 161 19.18 11.05 9.67
N PRO A 162 18.73 12.21 10.22
CA PRO A 162 17.73 13.05 9.58
C PRO A 162 18.16 13.59 8.20
N ALA A 163 19.46 13.80 7.97
CA ALA A 163 19.96 14.28 6.68
C ALA A 163 19.89 13.17 5.63
N PHE A 164 20.26 11.93 6.02
CA PHE A 164 20.06 10.75 5.18
C PHE A 164 18.59 10.55 4.83
N ARG A 165 17.69 10.64 5.83
CA ARG A 165 16.25 10.53 5.60
C ARG A 165 15.73 11.61 4.66
N ALA A 166 16.17 12.85 4.82
CA ALA A 166 15.76 13.95 3.94
C ALA A 166 16.25 13.74 2.49
N ALA A 167 17.45 13.19 2.31
CA ALA A 167 18.05 12.95 1.00
C ALA A 167 17.47 11.72 0.27
N HIS A 168 17.10 10.68 1.01
CA HIS A 168 16.78 9.36 0.42
C HIS A 168 15.40 8.81 0.78
N GLY A 169 14.67 9.44 1.72
CA GLY A 169 13.44 8.90 2.29
C GLY A 169 12.35 8.62 1.26
N ASP A 170 12.14 9.53 0.31
CA ASP A 170 11.13 9.37 -0.75
C ASP A 170 11.47 8.21 -1.70
N ASP A 171 12.74 8.11 -2.11
CA ASP A 171 13.22 7.03 -2.99
C ASP A 171 13.17 5.68 -2.28
N LEU A 172 13.51 5.64 -0.99
CA LEU A 172 13.42 4.44 -0.16
C LEU A 172 11.95 4.02 0.04
N LEU A 173 11.05 4.97 0.30
CA LEU A 173 9.62 4.68 0.42
C LEU A 173 9.06 4.13 -0.90
N ALA A 174 9.46 4.70 -2.03
CA ALA A 174 9.09 4.21 -3.34
C ALA A 174 9.66 2.80 -3.62
N LEU A 175 10.92 2.56 -3.24
CA LEU A 175 11.56 1.25 -3.34
C LEU A 175 10.81 0.20 -2.52
N PHE A 176 10.59 0.44 -1.22
CA PHE A 176 9.93 -0.53 -0.35
C PHE A 176 8.45 -0.71 -0.66
N THR A 177 7.80 0.28 -1.28
CA THR A 177 6.46 0.10 -1.87
C THR A 177 6.49 -0.91 -3.02
N ARG A 178 7.51 -0.87 -3.90
CA ARG A 178 7.66 -1.89 -4.96
C ARG A 178 8.03 -3.26 -4.41
N LEU A 179 8.87 -3.30 -3.38
CA LEU A 179 9.31 -4.54 -2.73
C LEU A 179 8.29 -5.11 -1.75
N GLU A 180 7.14 -4.46 -1.55
CA GLU A 180 6.09 -4.88 -0.62
C GLU A 180 5.77 -6.39 -0.71
N PRO A 181 5.63 -7.03 -1.89
CA PRO A 181 5.32 -8.46 -1.98
C PRO A 181 6.37 -9.37 -1.32
N LEU A 182 7.61 -8.90 -1.19
CA LEU A 182 8.74 -9.63 -0.61
C LEU A 182 8.90 -9.38 0.90
N LEU A 183 8.33 -8.30 1.43
CA LEU A 183 8.48 -7.90 2.83
C LEU A 183 7.50 -8.65 3.74
N SER A 184 7.93 -8.93 4.98
CA SER A 184 7.05 -9.42 6.04
C SER A 184 5.96 -8.40 6.40
N PRO A 185 4.81 -8.84 6.97
CA PRO A 185 3.78 -7.90 7.43
C PRO A 185 4.31 -6.85 8.42
N ALA A 186 5.25 -7.23 9.28
CA ALA A 186 5.85 -6.32 10.24
C ALA A 186 6.74 -5.26 9.55
N ALA A 187 7.58 -5.67 8.60
CA ALA A 187 8.38 -4.75 7.80
C ALA A 187 7.51 -3.77 6.99
N ARG A 188 6.42 -4.26 6.38
CA ARG A 188 5.45 -3.41 5.64
C ARG A 188 4.80 -2.34 6.51
N GLN A 189 4.62 -2.61 7.80
CA GLN A 189 4.09 -1.64 8.75
C GLN A 189 5.16 -0.66 9.24
N ASP A 190 6.41 -1.09 9.35
CA ASP A 190 7.51 -0.26 9.85
C ASP A 190 8.01 0.76 8.82
N VAL A 191 8.07 0.37 7.53
CA VAL A 191 8.48 1.24 6.41
C VAL A 191 7.81 2.62 6.45
N PRO A 192 6.46 2.74 6.44
CA PRO A 192 5.82 4.04 6.48
C PRO A 192 5.98 4.74 7.84
N ARG A 193 6.20 4.02 8.95
CA ARG A 193 6.42 4.67 10.25
C ARG A 193 7.72 5.46 10.30
N VAL A 194 8.76 4.97 9.62
CA VAL A 194 10.07 5.63 9.58
C VAL A 194 10.16 6.60 8.41
N LEU A 195 9.65 6.22 7.23
CA LEU A 195 9.88 6.97 5.99
C LEU A 195 8.73 7.88 5.58
N ALA A 196 7.52 7.75 6.14
CA ALA A 196 6.47 8.71 5.81
C ALA A 196 6.92 10.11 6.23
N PRO A 197 6.54 11.15 5.47
CA PRO A 197 6.83 12.53 5.83
C PRO A 197 6.28 12.83 7.23
N ALA A 198 7.00 13.68 7.96
CA ALA A 198 6.53 14.15 9.25
C ALA A 198 5.12 14.77 9.09
N PRO A 199 4.22 14.55 10.06
CA PRO A 199 2.93 15.22 10.03
C PRO A 199 3.15 16.74 9.98
N PRO A 200 2.23 17.50 9.34
CA PRO A 200 2.38 18.95 9.19
C PRO A 200 2.57 19.65 10.55
N ASP A 201 3.30 20.77 10.57
CA ASP A 201 3.64 21.58 11.75
C ASP A 201 2.44 21.98 12.62
N ARG A 202 1.23 21.95 12.03
CA ARG A 202 -0.04 22.01 12.74
C ARG A 202 -0.99 20.91 12.27
N PRO A 203 -1.86 20.40 13.15
CA PRO A 203 -3.02 19.60 12.75
C PRO A 203 -3.84 20.31 11.67
N TRP A 204 -4.16 19.59 10.59
CA TRP A 204 -5.15 20.04 9.63
C TRP A 204 -6.56 19.94 10.24
N THR A 205 -7.43 20.87 9.83
CA THR A 205 -8.87 20.72 10.00
C THR A 205 -9.44 20.07 8.73
N VAL A 206 -10.10 18.93 8.87
CA VAL A 206 -10.64 18.13 7.77
C VAL A 206 -12.14 17.99 7.90
N ALA A 207 -12.89 18.42 6.89
CA ALA A 207 -14.30 18.08 6.73
C ALA A 207 -14.46 16.77 5.97
N VAL A 208 -15.32 15.87 6.45
CA VAL A 208 -15.72 14.65 5.74
C VAL A 208 -17.21 14.69 5.45
N LEU A 209 -17.56 15.01 4.20
CA LEU A 209 -18.93 15.03 3.73
C LEU A 209 -19.39 13.61 3.39
N GLY A 210 -20.20 13.04 4.28
CA GLY A 210 -20.70 11.67 4.16
C GLY A 210 -19.79 10.62 4.79
N PRO A 211 -19.80 10.46 6.14
CA PRO A 211 -19.08 9.39 6.84
C PRO A 211 -19.79 8.03 6.64
N GLY A 212 -19.77 7.54 5.40
CA GLY A 212 -20.13 6.17 5.01
C GLY A 212 -18.97 5.21 5.26
N GLY A 213 -18.88 4.09 4.54
CA GLY A 213 -17.75 3.16 4.65
C GLY A 213 -16.41 3.86 4.38
N VAL A 214 -16.29 4.47 3.19
CA VAL A 214 -15.08 5.23 2.79
C VAL A 214 -14.85 6.44 3.72
N GLY A 215 -15.84 7.33 3.83
CA GLY A 215 -15.70 8.57 4.60
C GLY A 215 -15.42 8.33 6.07
N GLY A 216 -16.11 7.36 6.70
CA GLY A 216 -15.89 7.02 8.10
C GLY A 216 -14.51 6.40 8.35
N LEU A 217 -14.01 5.57 7.43
CA LEU A 217 -12.65 5.04 7.53
C LEU A 217 -11.61 6.18 7.47
N LEU A 218 -11.71 7.06 6.46
CA LEU A 218 -10.78 8.18 6.30
C LEU A 218 -10.87 9.18 7.46
N ALA A 219 -12.08 9.49 7.93
CA ALA A 219 -12.29 10.32 9.12
C ALA A 219 -11.60 9.72 10.35
N GLY A 220 -11.75 8.41 10.57
CA GLY A 220 -11.11 7.71 11.69
C GLY A 220 -9.58 7.70 11.59
N LEU A 221 -9.04 7.45 10.40
CA LEU A 221 -7.59 7.43 10.17
C LEU A 221 -6.97 8.82 10.37
N LEU A 222 -7.59 9.87 9.82
CA LEU A 222 -7.11 11.25 9.93
C LEU A 222 -7.22 11.77 11.37
N ALA A 223 -8.31 11.46 12.08
CA ALA A 223 -8.46 11.83 13.48
C ALA A 223 -7.41 11.12 14.36
N ARG A 224 -7.16 9.83 14.10
CA ARG A 224 -6.12 9.06 14.82
C ARG A 224 -4.71 9.56 14.52
N ALA A 225 -4.48 10.14 13.34
CA ALA A 225 -3.24 10.81 12.98
C ALA A 225 -3.07 12.21 13.63
N GLY A 226 -4.03 12.64 14.45
CA GLY A 226 -3.96 13.90 15.20
C GLY A 226 -4.59 15.10 14.49
N HIS A 227 -5.28 14.91 13.37
CA HIS A 227 -6.01 15.99 12.69
C HIS A 227 -7.37 16.25 13.35
N ARG A 228 -7.84 17.51 13.28
CA ARG A 228 -9.19 17.87 13.69
C ARG A 228 -10.15 17.45 12.59
N VAL A 229 -11.08 16.54 12.88
CA VAL A 229 -12.01 16.00 11.87
C VAL A 229 -13.45 16.36 12.20
N VAL A 230 -14.13 16.97 11.23
CA VAL A 230 -15.56 17.34 11.27
C VAL A 230 -16.33 16.49 10.26
N CYS A 231 -17.14 15.56 10.75
CA CYS A 231 -18.02 14.74 9.92
C CYS A 231 -19.31 15.49 9.61
N VAL A 232 -19.59 15.73 8.32
CA VAL A 232 -20.82 16.39 7.86
C VAL A 232 -21.81 15.33 7.35
N ALA A 233 -22.96 15.19 8.01
CA ALA A 233 -23.91 14.11 7.75
C ALA A 233 -25.36 14.48 8.11
N GLY A 234 -26.30 13.57 7.86
CA GLY A 234 -27.68 13.70 8.36
C GLY A 234 -27.78 13.55 9.88
N GLU A 235 -28.85 14.09 10.46
CA GLU A 235 -29.09 14.22 11.91
C GLU A 235 -28.81 12.92 12.70
N ARG A 236 -29.37 11.80 12.26
CA ARG A 236 -29.17 10.49 12.90
C ARG A 236 -27.70 10.09 13.00
N THR A 237 -26.90 10.38 11.97
CA THR A 237 -25.47 10.07 11.99
C THR A 237 -24.71 11.05 12.87
N VAL A 238 -25.05 12.34 12.83
CA VAL A 238 -24.45 13.37 13.68
C VAL A 238 -24.64 13.05 15.16
N GLN A 239 -25.86 12.69 15.57
CA GLN A 239 -26.15 12.32 16.97
C GLN A 239 -25.32 11.12 17.43
N ALA A 240 -25.21 10.09 16.59
CA ALA A 240 -24.40 8.91 16.92
C ALA A 240 -22.91 9.23 17.06
N LEU A 241 -22.36 10.04 16.14
CA LEU A 241 -20.96 10.45 16.17
C LEU A 241 -20.64 11.35 17.38
N ARG A 242 -21.54 12.29 17.72
CA ARG A 242 -21.39 13.13 18.93
C ARG A 242 -21.41 12.30 20.22
N ALA A 243 -22.22 11.25 20.27
CA ALA A 243 -22.32 10.40 21.45
C ALA A 243 -21.17 9.39 21.60
N GLY A 244 -20.66 8.85 20.49
CA GLY A 244 -19.79 7.67 20.52
C GLY A 244 -18.53 7.73 19.65
N GLY A 245 -18.30 8.82 18.92
CA GLY A 245 -17.20 8.95 17.96
C GLY A 245 -17.28 7.94 16.82
N LEU A 246 -16.13 7.60 16.26
CA LEU A 246 -15.96 6.53 15.27
C LEU A 246 -15.35 5.29 15.92
N ARG A 247 -15.84 4.13 15.51
CA ARG A 247 -15.24 2.82 15.79
C ARG A 247 -14.90 2.16 14.48
N VAL A 248 -13.64 1.81 14.29
CA VAL A 248 -13.12 1.19 13.07
C VAL A 248 -12.59 -0.18 13.43
N SER A 249 -13.10 -1.21 12.74
CA SER A 249 -12.48 -2.53 12.75
C SER A 249 -11.73 -2.74 11.45
N SER A 250 -10.44 -3.07 11.54
CA SER A 250 -9.54 -3.16 10.39
C SER A 250 -8.40 -4.14 10.63
N ARG A 251 -8.22 -5.09 9.72
CA ARG A 251 -7.01 -5.94 9.71
C ARG A 251 -5.73 -5.17 9.39
N GLN A 252 -5.81 -4.18 8.49
CA GLN A 252 -4.65 -3.36 8.10
C GLN A 252 -4.18 -2.42 9.23
N PHE A 253 -5.12 -1.75 9.91
CA PHE A 253 -4.84 -0.65 10.84
C PHE A 253 -5.03 -1.00 12.32
N GLY A 254 -5.42 -2.25 12.62
CA GLY A 254 -5.95 -2.63 13.93
C GLY A 254 -7.36 -2.08 14.18
N ASP A 255 -8.00 -2.59 15.22
CA ASP A 255 -9.27 -2.07 15.71
C ASP A 255 -9.03 -0.85 16.60
N PHE A 256 -9.80 0.22 16.42
CA PHE A 256 -9.66 1.44 17.20
C PHE A 256 -10.97 2.22 17.30
N ALA A 257 -11.03 3.09 18.31
CA ALA A 257 -12.07 4.10 18.44
C ALA A 257 -11.43 5.49 18.56
N VAL A 258 -12.07 6.50 17.98
CA VAL A 258 -11.55 7.87 17.97
C VAL A 258 -12.70 8.88 18.02
N PRO A 259 -12.61 9.93 18.85
CA PRO A 259 -13.59 11.01 18.83
C PRO A 259 -13.48 11.80 17.53
N VAL A 260 -14.62 12.26 17.03
CA VAL A 260 -14.70 13.18 15.90
C VAL A 260 -15.77 14.22 16.18
N GLU A 261 -15.59 15.42 15.62
CA GLU A 261 -16.67 16.40 15.57
C GLU A 261 -17.68 15.96 14.51
N ALA A 262 -18.94 16.33 14.70
CA ALA A 262 -19.98 16.08 13.72
C ALA A 262 -21.01 17.19 13.72
N ASP A 263 -21.46 17.59 12.53
CA ASP A 263 -22.53 18.55 12.34
C ASP A 263 -23.33 18.25 11.06
N THR A 264 -24.50 18.87 10.95
CA THR A 264 -25.40 18.69 9.81
C THR A 264 -24.99 19.50 8.58
N ALA A 265 -24.21 20.56 8.79
CA ALA A 265 -23.65 21.44 7.78
C ALA A 265 -22.27 21.95 8.19
N LEU A 266 -21.40 22.22 7.22
CA LEU A 266 -20.11 22.85 7.46
C LEU A 266 -20.29 24.36 7.61
N ARG A 267 -19.76 24.93 8.70
CA ARG A 267 -19.91 26.36 9.05
C ARG A 267 -18.60 27.11 9.17
N GLU A 268 -17.48 26.41 9.11
CA GLU A 268 -16.15 26.95 9.36
C GLU A 268 -15.18 26.54 8.25
N PRO A 269 -14.09 27.29 8.05
CA PRO A 269 -13.08 26.91 7.09
C PRO A 269 -12.28 25.67 7.53
N VAL A 270 -11.85 24.89 6.55
CA VAL A 270 -11.09 23.64 6.72
C VAL A 270 -9.96 23.60 5.71
N ASP A 271 -8.90 22.88 6.02
CA ASP A 271 -7.74 22.68 5.13
C ASP A 271 -8.06 21.67 4.01
N LEU A 272 -8.94 20.70 4.29
CA LEU A 272 -9.35 19.63 3.38
C LEU A 272 -10.84 19.32 3.54
N CYS A 273 -11.57 19.19 2.42
CA CYS A 273 -12.91 18.64 2.38
C CYS A 273 -12.94 17.35 1.55
N LEU A 274 -13.18 16.21 2.18
CA LEU A 274 -13.38 14.92 1.52
C LEU A 274 -14.86 14.74 1.18
N VAL A 275 -15.18 14.57 -0.10
CA VAL A 275 -16.55 14.28 -0.56
C VAL A 275 -16.68 12.78 -0.82
N THR A 276 -17.36 12.09 0.10
CA THR A 276 -17.42 10.61 0.14
C THR A 276 -18.85 10.07 0.17
N VAL A 277 -19.83 10.90 -0.20
CA VAL A 277 -21.22 10.47 -0.43
C VAL A 277 -21.34 9.63 -1.70
N LYS A 278 -22.41 8.85 -1.79
CA LYS A 278 -22.79 8.20 -3.05
C LYS A 278 -23.27 9.24 -4.05
N HIS A 279 -23.12 8.96 -5.33
CA HIS A 279 -23.55 9.87 -6.40
C HIS A 279 -25.03 10.25 -6.26
N THR A 280 -25.89 9.29 -5.86
CA THR A 280 -27.33 9.51 -5.65
C THR A 280 -27.67 10.53 -4.57
N ALA A 281 -26.73 10.85 -3.66
CA ALA A 281 -26.91 11.82 -2.59
C ALA A 281 -26.03 13.05 -2.77
N LEU A 282 -25.30 13.19 -3.89
CA LEU A 282 -24.32 14.26 -4.08
C LEU A 282 -24.97 15.65 -4.03
N ALA A 283 -26.07 15.85 -4.76
CA ALA A 283 -26.76 17.13 -4.81
C ALA A 283 -27.22 17.60 -3.41
N ASP A 284 -27.94 16.73 -2.67
CA ASP A 284 -28.40 17.01 -1.31
C ASP A 284 -27.26 17.22 -0.32
N ALA A 285 -26.14 16.51 -0.50
CA ALA A 285 -24.97 16.64 0.35
C ALA A 285 -24.25 17.98 0.13
N LEU A 286 -24.19 18.47 -1.11
CA LEU A 286 -23.56 19.76 -1.42
C LEU A 286 -24.30 20.94 -0.78
N ALA A 287 -25.61 20.83 -0.56
CA ALA A 287 -26.36 21.84 0.20
C ALA A 287 -25.88 21.97 1.67
N ARG A 288 -25.19 20.96 2.20
CA ARG A 288 -24.60 20.98 3.55
C ARG A 288 -23.22 21.63 3.60
N VAL A 289 -22.65 21.95 2.45
CA VAL A 289 -21.35 22.60 2.30
C VAL A 289 -21.54 23.83 1.40
N PRO A 290 -22.14 24.91 1.94
CA PRO A 290 -22.48 26.08 1.14
C PRO A 290 -21.21 26.76 0.64
N ASP A 291 -21.31 27.41 -0.52
CA ASP A 291 -20.18 28.02 -1.24
C ASP A 291 -19.56 29.26 -0.56
N ALA A 292 -20.14 29.71 0.57
CA ALA A 292 -19.60 30.73 1.47
C ALA A 292 -18.86 30.16 2.72
N ALA A 293 -19.07 28.88 3.04
CA ALA A 293 -18.19 28.16 3.98
C ALA A 293 -16.74 27.94 3.48
N PRO A 294 -16.39 28.03 2.17
CA PRO A 294 -15.06 27.86 1.68
C PRO A 294 -14.34 29.21 1.51
N ALA A 295 -13.89 29.76 2.62
CA ALA A 295 -12.49 30.17 2.71
C ALA A 295 -11.58 28.94 2.93
N THR A 296 -11.99 27.76 2.45
CA THR A 296 -11.44 26.43 2.72
C THR A 296 -10.44 26.02 1.66
N GLY A 297 -9.50 25.15 2.06
CA GLY A 297 -8.47 24.56 1.22
C GLY A 297 -9.00 23.56 0.20
N THR A 298 -8.33 22.41 0.09
CA THR A 298 -8.53 21.48 -1.04
C THR A 298 -9.82 20.67 -0.90
N VAL A 299 -10.59 20.50 -1.99
CA VAL A 299 -11.76 19.62 -2.06
C VAL A 299 -11.40 18.37 -2.85
N VAL A 300 -11.55 17.19 -2.25
CA VAL A 300 -11.22 15.90 -2.89
C VAL A 300 -12.46 15.02 -2.93
N PRO A 301 -13.09 14.84 -4.10
CA PRO A 301 -14.08 13.81 -4.28
C PRO A 301 -13.46 12.43 -4.38
N LEU A 302 -14.10 11.46 -3.72
CA LEU A 302 -13.73 10.04 -3.79
C LEU A 302 -14.95 9.18 -4.18
N LEU A 303 -15.85 9.76 -4.99
CA LEU A 303 -17.05 9.08 -5.49
C LEU A 303 -16.70 8.05 -6.58
N ASN A 304 -17.65 7.17 -6.88
CA ASN A 304 -17.59 6.34 -8.09
C ASN A 304 -18.06 7.15 -9.32
N GLY A 305 -17.68 6.68 -10.51
CA GLY A 305 -17.95 7.36 -11.77
C GLY A 305 -16.87 8.39 -12.14
N VAL A 306 -17.13 9.14 -13.23
CA VAL A 306 -16.15 10.08 -13.83
C VAL A 306 -16.67 11.51 -13.97
N GLU A 307 -17.96 11.73 -13.76
CA GLU A 307 -18.60 13.04 -14.04
C GLU A 307 -18.63 13.95 -12.80
N HIS A 308 -18.43 13.40 -11.61
CA HIS A 308 -18.49 14.13 -10.34
C HIS A 308 -17.46 15.26 -10.19
N PRO A 309 -16.22 15.21 -10.73
CA PRO A 309 -15.28 16.33 -10.59
C PRO A 309 -15.76 17.58 -11.33
N ALA A 310 -16.37 17.41 -12.51
CA ALA A 310 -16.95 18.52 -13.27
C ALA A 310 -18.14 19.14 -12.53
N ALA A 311 -19.03 18.32 -11.97
CA ALA A 311 -20.13 18.80 -11.14
C ALA A 311 -19.65 19.60 -9.92
N LEU A 312 -18.57 19.15 -9.26
CA LEU A 312 -17.99 19.83 -8.12
C LEU A 312 -17.27 21.13 -8.49
N ARG A 313 -16.63 21.22 -9.67
CA ARG A 313 -16.05 22.47 -10.19
C ARG A 313 -17.10 23.50 -10.59
N ALA A 314 -18.32 23.06 -10.88
CA ALA A 314 -19.45 23.97 -11.10
C ALA A 314 -20.05 24.49 -9.79
N HIS A 315 -19.94 23.70 -8.70
CA HIS A 315 -20.42 24.08 -7.37
C HIS A 315 -19.39 24.92 -6.58
N PHE A 316 -18.10 24.56 -6.65
CA PHE A 316 -17.02 25.22 -5.93
C PHE A 316 -16.11 26.01 -6.89
N ALA A 317 -15.51 27.10 -6.40
CA ALA A 317 -14.52 27.87 -7.15
C ALA A 317 -13.44 27.00 -7.83
N SER A 318 -13.21 27.25 -9.12
CA SER A 318 -12.25 26.52 -9.95
C SER A 318 -10.84 26.54 -9.34
N GLY A 319 -10.17 25.40 -9.27
CA GLY A 319 -8.82 25.25 -8.71
C GLY A 319 -8.76 24.64 -7.30
N ARG A 320 -9.89 24.56 -6.59
CA ARG A 320 -9.98 23.89 -5.28
C ARG A 320 -10.26 22.39 -5.38
N VAL A 321 -10.92 21.97 -6.45
CA VAL A 321 -11.27 20.57 -6.67
C VAL A 321 -10.07 19.81 -7.21
N VAL A 322 -9.55 18.88 -6.39
CA VAL A 322 -8.50 17.93 -6.75
C VAL A 322 -9.14 16.58 -7.00
N PRO A 323 -9.18 16.09 -8.26
CA PRO A 323 -9.74 14.79 -8.57
C PRO A 323 -9.03 13.69 -7.78
N GLY A 324 -9.83 12.80 -7.19
CA GLY A 324 -9.33 11.67 -6.41
C GLY A 324 -10.00 10.37 -6.81
N VAL A 325 -9.24 9.29 -6.76
CA VAL A 325 -9.74 7.92 -6.86
C VAL A 325 -9.30 7.16 -5.64
N ILE A 326 -10.26 6.58 -4.92
CA ILE A 326 -9.98 5.63 -3.85
C ILE A 326 -10.18 4.18 -4.31
N ARG A 327 -9.27 3.30 -3.87
CA ARG A 327 -9.39 1.84 -3.91
C ARG A 327 -9.38 1.33 -2.47
N VAL A 328 -10.55 0.88 -2.03
CA VAL A 328 -10.77 0.34 -0.69
C VAL A 328 -12.06 -0.47 -0.67
N GLU A 329 -12.15 -1.47 0.19
CA GLU A 329 -13.38 -2.12 0.57
C GLU A 329 -13.70 -1.83 2.04
N SER A 330 -14.64 -0.92 2.27
CA SER A 330 -15.12 -0.59 3.61
C SER A 330 -16.63 -0.38 3.63
N ALA A 331 -17.25 -0.78 4.73
CA ALA A 331 -18.67 -0.67 4.96
C ALA A 331 -18.95 0.03 6.30
N ARG A 332 -20.03 0.83 6.32
CA ARG A 332 -20.61 1.33 7.56
C ARG A 332 -21.70 0.35 8.00
N THR A 333 -21.45 -0.38 9.08
CA THR A 333 -22.38 -1.39 9.62
C THR A 333 -23.42 -0.78 10.56
N ALA A 334 -23.09 0.34 11.21
CA ALA A 334 -24.01 1.18 11.97
C ALA A 334 -23.52 2.65 11.94
N PRO A 335 -24.33 3.65 12.28
CA PRO A 335 -23.84 5.02 12.46
C PRO A 335 -22.62 5.05 13.40
N GLY A 336 -21.49 5.58 12.91
CA GLY A 336 -20.24 5.61 13.66
C GLY A 336 -19.42 4.31 13.67
N VAL A 337 -19.92 3.21 13.10
CA VAL A 337 -19.24 1.89 13.10
C VAL A 337 -18.83 1.49 11.69
N ILE A 338 -17.53 1.36 11.49
CA ILE A 338 -16.89 1.09 10.21
C ILE A 338 -16.16 -0.24 10.25
N THR A 339 -16.38 -1.07 9.22
CA THR A 339 -15.62 -2.29 8.99
C THR A 339 -14.81 -2.12 7.71
N HIS A 340 -13.50 -2.33 7.80
CA HIS A 340 -12.56 -2.26 6.69
C HIS A 340 -12.11 -3.68 6.32
N HIS A 341 -12.44 -4.10 5.10
CA HIS A 341 -12.29 -5.48 4.63
C HIS A 341 -11.04 -5.69 3.78
N SER A 342 -10.70 -4.71 2.93
CA SER A 342 -9.53 -4.81 2.06
C SER A 342 -8.22 -4.77 2.87
N PRO A 343 -7.16 -5.47 2.42
CA PRO A 343 -5.83 -5.36 3.01
C PRO A 343 -5.08 -4.10 2.56
N PHE A 344 -5.75 -3.19 1.83
CA PHE A 344 -5.19 -1.97 1.27
C PHE A 344 -6.15 -0.81 1.46
N THR A 345 -5.61 0.40 1.52
CA THR A 345 -6.36 1.66 1.40
C THR A 345 -5.50 2.59 0.56
N GLU A 346 -5.91 2.83 -0.69
CA GLU A 346 -5.12 3.61 -1.62
C GLU A 346 -5.89 4.78 -2.22
N ILE A 347 -5.27 5.94 -2.31
CA ILE A 347 -5.80 7.11 -3.00
C ILE A 347 -4.82 7.53 -4.10
N ASP A 348 -5.33 7.67 -5.32
CA ASP A 348 -4.62 8.42 -6.36
C ASP A 348 -5.26 9.82 -6.46
N LEU A 349 -4.44 10.86 -6.50
CA LEU A 349 -4.83 12.25 -6.72
C LEU A 349 -4.33 12.71 -8.08
N ALA A 350 -5.07 13.57 -8.79
CA ALA A 350 -4.60 14.13 -10.06
C ALA A 350 -4.34 15.64 -9.99
N GLY A 351 -3.17 16.07 -10.47
CA GLY A 351 -2.78 17.47 -10.54
C GLY A 351 -1.27 17.70 -10.37
N PRO A 352 -0.83 18.97 -10.31
CA PRO A 352 0.59 19.31 -10.18
C PRO A 352 1.18 18.73 -8.88
N PRO A 353 2.24 17.89 -8.94
CA PRO A 353 2.79 17.20 -7.77
C PRO A 353 3.18 18.12 -6.62
N GLU A 354 3.81 19.25 -6.92
CA GLU A 354 4.24 20.26 -5.96
C GLU A 354 3.06 20.87 -5.18
N ARG A 355 1.92 21.04 -5.84
CA ARG A 355 0.69 21.54 -5.20
C ARG A 355 0.03 20.47 -4.33
N LEU A 356 0.17 19.21 -4.71
CA LEU A 356 -0.51 18.09 -4.06
C LEU A 356 0.34 17.40 -2.99
N ALA A 357 1.64 17.67 -2.93
CA ALA A 357 2.56 17.07 -1.96
C ALA A 357 2.05 17.21 -0.51
N PRO A 358 1.67 18.40 -0.01
CA PRO A 358 1.20 18.53 1.38
C PRO A 358 -0.04 17.66 1.70
N LEU A 359 -0.99 17.59 0.76
CA LEU A 359 -2.17 16.75 0.90
C LEU A 359 -1.81 15.25 0.86
N ALA A 360 -0.95 14.86 -0.08
CA ALA A 360 -0.49 13.48 -0.19
C ALA A 360 0.24 13.04 1.08
N ASP A 361 1.02 13.93 1.69
CA ASP A 361 1.78 13.68 2.91
C ASP A 361 0.87 13.51 4.12
N VAL A 362 -0.17 14.36 4.26
CA VAL A 362 -1.23 14.19 5.27
C VAL A 362 -1.90 12.82 5.16
N LEU A 363 -2.26 12.41 3.94
CA LEU A 363 -2.90 11.11 3.73
C LEU A 363 -1.94 9.94 4.01
N ARG A 364 -0.67 10.05 3.60
CA ARG A 364 0.38 9.04 3.87
C ARG A 364 0.67 8.91 5.35
N ALA A 365 0.79 10.02 6.07
CA ALA A 365 0.99 10.05 7.52
C ALA A 365 -0.18 9.39 8.27
N ALA A 366 -1.40 9.48 7.72
CA ALA A 366 -2.57 8.74 8.23
C ALA A 366 -2.61 7.25 7.84
N GLY A 367 -1.60 6.75 7.15
CA GLY A 367 -1.48 5.35 6.72
C GLY A 367 -2.17 5.03 5.38
N VAL A 368 -2.65 6.03 4.64
CA VAL A 368 -3.28 5.85 3.33
C VAL A 368 -2.22 5.90 2.24
N ARG A 369 -2.09 4.83 1.46
CA ARG A 369 -1.15 4.79 0.34
C ARG A 369 -1.59 5.80 -0.72
N THR A 370 -0.83 6.89 -0.86
CA THR A 370 -1.23 8.01 -1.70
C THR A 370 -0.24 8.27 -2.83
N ARG A 371 -0.75 8.35 -4.06
CA ARG A 371 0.05 8.64 -5.27
C ARG A 371 -0.52 9.85 -5.99
N VAL A 372 0.35 10.68 -6.54
CA VAL A 372 -0.04 11.79 -7.41
C VAL A 372 0.12 11.36 -8.87
N ARG A 373 -0.89 11.64 -9.69
CA ARG A 373 -0.98 11.35 -11.11
C ARG A 373 -0.99 12.65 -11.90
N ALA A 374 -0.39 12.62 -13.08
CA ALA A 374 -0.42 13.77 -13.99
C ALA A 374 -1.80 13.97 -14.65
N ASP A 375 -2.50 12.87 -14.96
CA ASP A 375 -3.71 12.88 -15.78
C ASP A 375 -4.95 12.41 -15.01
N GLU A 376 -5.89 13.34 -14.79
CA GLU A 376 -7.20 13.09 -14.18
C GLU A 376 -8.04 12.10 -14.98
N THR A 377 -8.12 12.30 -16.29
CA THR A 377 -8.96 11.53 -17.19
C THR A 377 -8.48 10.09 -17.24
N ALA A 378 -7.17 9.87 -17.40
CA ALA A 378 -6.58 8.55 -17.36
C ALA A 378 -6.84 7.85 -16.02
N MET A 379 -6.67 8.56 -14.90
CA MET A 379 -6.89 8.02 -13.56
C MET A 379 -8.35 7.59 -13.32
N LEU A 380 -9.31 8.45 -13.69
CA LEU A 380 -10.75 8.21 -13.50
C LEU A 380 -11.24 7.07 -14.39
N TRP A 381 -10.85 7.06 -15.67
CA TRP A 381 -11.27 6.03 -16.62
C TRP A 381 -10.59 4.68 -16.39
N ALA A 382 -9.33 4.64 -15.94
CA ALA A 382 -8.71 3.38 -15.52
C ALA A 382 -9.50 2.71 -14.39
N LYS A 383 -9.96 3.50 -13.39
CA LYS A 383 -10.84 2.99 -12.33
C LYS A 383 -12.19 2.55 -12.90
N LEU A 384 -12.83 3.37 -13.73
CA LEU A 384 -14.18 3.08 -14.22
C LEU A 384 -14.22 1.89 -15.19
N ALA A 385 -13.21 1.75 -16.07
CA ALA A 385 -13.13 0.64 -17.03
C ALA A 385 -13.03 -0.72 -16.34
N PHE A 386 -12.43 -0.77 -15.15
CA PHE A 386 -12.45 -1.94 -14.29
C PHE A 386 -13.74 -2.02 -13.43
N LEU A 387 -14.20 -0.92 -12.84
CA LEU A 387 -15.34 -0.94 -11.92
C LEU A 387 -16.66 -1.26 -12.63
N ALA A 388 -16.89 -0.71 -13.83
CA ALA A 388 -18.17 -0.82 -14.52
C ALA A 388 -18.55 -2.26 -14.88
N PRO A 389 -17.67 -3.07 -15.51
CA PRO A 389 -18.01 -4.46 -15.80
C PRO A 389 -18.23 -5.28 -14.53
N LEU A 390 -17.43 -5.02 -13.49
CA LEU A 390 -17.54 -5.72 -12.20
C LEU A 390 -18.90 -5.43 -11.56
N ALA A 391 -19.25 -4.14 -11.45
CA ALA A 391 -20.49 -3.71 -10.84
C ALA A 391 -21.71 -4.23 -11.62
N LEU A 392 -21.76 -4.01 -12.94
CA LEU A 392 -22.91 -4.37 -13.77
C LEU A 392 -23.17 -5.89 -13.76
N LEU A 393 -22.15 -6.72 -13.98
CA LEU A 393 -22.34 -8.17 -14.09
C LEU A 393 -22.65 -8.85 -12.75
N THR A 394 -21.91 -8.50 -11.69
CA THR A 394 -22.16 -9.10 -10.36
C THR A 394 -23.55 -8.73 -9.83
N THR A 395 -24.00 -7.50 -10.08
CA THR A 395 -25.35 -7.04 -9.70
C THR A 395 -26.43 -7.70 -10.55
N ARG A 396 -26.24 -7.76 -11.88
CA ARG A 396 -27.22 -8.35 -12.81
C ARG A 396 -27.45 -9.83 -12.57
N HIS A 397 -26.38 -10.58 -12.34
CA HIS A 397 -26.47 -12.02 -12.17
C HIS A 397 -26.69 -12.43 -10.72
N ARG A 398 -26.50 -11.51 -9.76
CA ARG A 398 -26.47 -11.78 -8.31
C ARG A 398 -25.45 -12.87 -7.98
N ARG A 399 -24.25 -12.69 -8.53
CA ARG A 399 -23.14 -13.64 -8.51
C ARG A 399 -21.87 -12.94 -8.11
N THR A 400 -20.95 -13.67 -7.47
CA THR A 400 -19.62 -13.14 -7.16
C THR A 400 -18.79 -12.93 -8.42
N ALA A 401 -17.68 -12.20 -8.31
CA ALA A 401 -16.77 -11.97 -9.42
C ALA A 401 -16.23 -13.27 -10.02
N GLY A 402 -15.93 -14.27 -9.17
CA GLY A 402 -15.51 -15.61 -9.62
C GLY A 402 -16.60 -16.32 -10.42
N GLU A 403 -17.84 -16.30 -9.92
CA GLU A 403 -18.96 -16.91 -10.66
C GLU A 403 -19.25 -16.21 -12.00
N VAL A 404 -19.11 -14.88 -12.06
CA VAL A 404 -19.19 -14.12 -13.32
C VAL A 404 -18.07 -14.51 -14.27
N ARG A 405 -16.83 -14.58 -13.78
CA ARG A 405 -15.65 -14.99 -14.56
C ARG A 405 -15.82 -16.39 -15.15
N ASP A 406 -16.37 -17.32 -14.37
CA ASP A 406 -16.43 -18.73 -14.76
C ASP A 406 -17.68 -19.05 -15.60
N ARG A 407 -18.83 -18.43 -15.31
CA ARG A 407 -20.13 -18.75 -15.97
C ARG A 407 -20.56 -17.75 -17.03
N HIS A 408 -20.08 -16.51 -16.95
CA HIS A 408 -20.46 -15.39 -17.82
C HIS A 408 -19.24 -14.79 -18.55
N ARG A 409 -18.20 -15.60 -18.79
CA ARG A 409 -16.90 -15.16 -19.34
C ARG A 409 -17.02 -14.35 -20.63
N ALA A 410 -17.81 -14.82 -21.59
CA ALA A 410 -17.98 -14.13 -22.87
C ALA A 410 -18.60 -12.73 -22.71
N GLU A 411 -19.56 -12.59 -21.78
CA GLU A 411 -20.19 -11.29 -21.48
C GLU A 411 -19.22 -10.36 -20.73
N LEU A 412 -18.42 -10.91 -19.82
CA LEU A 412 -17.34 -10.18 -19.14
C LEU A 412 -16.31 -9.64 -20.14
N VAL A 413 -15.81 -10.49 -21.04
CA VAL A 413 -14.83 -10.10 -22.08
C VAL A 413 -15.40 -8.96 -22.92
N ALA A 414 -16.60 -9.14 -23.49
CA ALA A 414 -17.22 -8.13 -24.33
C ALA A 414 -17.44 -6.81 -23.58
N LEU A 415 -17.89 -6.84 -22.32
CA LEU A 415 -18.12 -5.63 -21.54
C LEU A 415 -16.81 -4.92 -21.16
N VAL A 416 -15.74 -5.67 -20.87
CA VAL A 416 -14.40 -5.09 -20.63
C VAL A 416 -13.86 -4.44 -21.91
N GLU A 417 -14.03 -5.07 -23.07
CA GLU A 417 -13.64 -4.50 -24.37
C GLU A 417 -14.40 -3.21 -24.67
N GLU A 418 -15.73 -3.19 -24.46
CA GLU A 418 -16.56 -2.00 -24.59
C GLU A 418 -16.09 -0.87 -23.65
N ALA A 419 -15.90 -1.19 -22.37
CA ALA A 419 -15.48 -0.20 -21.38
C ALA A 419 -14.10 0.38 -21.68
N ALA A 420 -13.15 -0.47 -22.10
CA ALA A 420 -11.82 -0.05 -22.51
C ALA A 420 -11.84 0.79 -23.80
N ALA A 421 -12.71 0.47 -24.76
CA ALA A 421 -12.88 1.28 -25.97
C ALA A 421 -13.39 2.69 -25.65
N VAL A 422 -14.38 2.80 -24.75
CA VAL A 422 -14.89 4.11 -24.28
C VAL A 422 -13.80 4.86 -23.52
N ALA A 423 -13.07 4.21 -22.61
CA ALA A 423 -11.96 4.81 -21.87
C ALA A 423 -10.88 5.38 -22.80
N ARG A 424 -10.46 4.60 -23.82
CA ARG A 424 -9.51 5.06 -24.84
C ARG A 424 -10.02 6.24 -25.63
N ALA A 425 -11.30 6.23 -26.02
CA ALA A 425 -11.90 7.36 -26.73
C ALA A 425 -11.96 8.64 -25.87
N CYS A 426 -12.02 8.49 -24.55
CA CYS A 426 -11.93 9.61 -23.60
C CYS A 426 -10.49 10.05 -23.30
N GLY A 427 -9.46 9.40 -23.85
CA GLY A 427 -8.05 9.77 -23.65
C GLY A 427 -7.30 8.95 -22.60
N ALA A 428 -7.90 7.89 -22.06
CA ALA A 428 -7.23 7.00 -21.11
C ALA A 428 -6.63 5.77 -21.80
N ALA A 429 -5.33 5.53 -21.60
CA ALA A 429 -4.70 4.29 -22.05
C ALA A 429 -5.27 3.12 -21.22
N THR A 430 -6.02 2.22 -21.87
CA THR A 430 -6.61 1.04 -21.22
C THR A 430 -6.48 -0.17 -22.13
N ASP A 431 -5.84 -1.21 -21.61
CA ASP A 431 -5.65 -2.51 -22.26
C ASP A 431 -6.67 -3.53 -21.70
N PRO A 432 -7.62 -4.02 -22.52
CA PRO A 432 -8.59 -5.03 -22.11
C PRO A 432 -7.94 -6.30 -21.53
N ALA A 433 -6.79 -6.72 -22.06
CA ALA A 433 -6.11 -7.93 -21.62
C ALA A 433 -5.60 -7.79 -20.17
N GLN A 434 -5.04 -6.62 -19.83
CA GLN A 434 -4.61 -6.33 -18.45
C GLN A 434 -5.80 -6.25 -17.50
N VAL A 435 -6.91 -5.65 -17.93
CA VAL A 435 -8.13 -5.60 -17.11
C VAL A 435 -8.68 -7.00 -16.86
N LEU A 436 -8.74 -7.86 -17.89
CA LEU A 436 -9.16 -9.26 -17.76
C LEU A 436 -8.23 -10.09 -16.86
N ALA A 437 -6.91 -9.92 -16.99
CA ALA A 437 -5.94 -10.57 -16.10
C ALA A 437 -6.16 -10.15 -14.63
N LEU A 438 -6.52 -8.89 -14.40
CA LEU A 438 -6.87 -8.42 -13.07
C LEU A 438 -8.13 -9.14 -12.55
N TYR A 439 -9.19 -9.29 -13.34
CA TYR A 439 -10.37 -10.11 -12.97
C TYR A 439 -10.00 -11.56 -12.63
N ASP A 440 -9.08 -12.15 -13.39
CA ASP A 440 -8.63 -13.53 -13.18
C ASP A 440 -7.87 -13.68 -11.86
N SER A 441 -7.23 -12.61 -11.36
CA SER A 441 -6.53 -12.60 -10.08
C SER A 441 -7.41 -12.41 -8.84
N PHE A 442 -8.67 -11.97 -8.99
CA PHE A 442 -9.53 -11.69 -7.84
C PHE A 442 -9.94 -12.96 -7.07
N PRO A 443 -10.03 -12.89 -5.73
CA PRO A 443 -10.64 -13.93 -4.93
C PRO A 443 -12.04 -14.26 -5.46
N PRO A 444 -12.40 -15.55 -5.58
CA PRO A 444 -13.65 -15.97 -6.24
C PRO A 444 -14.90 -15.47 -5.54
N ASP A 445 -14.83 -15.20 -4.24
CA ASP A 445 -15.91 -14.71 -3.38
C ASP A 445 -16.10 -13.18 -3.42
N THR A 446 -15.25 -12.46 -4.17
CA THR A 446 -15.32 -11.00 -4.31
C THR A 446 -16.70 -10.54 -4.76
N ARG A 447 -17.28 -9.57 -4.05
CA ARG A 447 -18.55 -8.91 -4.40
C ARG A 447 -18.31 -7.43 -4.71
N SER A 448 -19.08 -6.88 -5.64
CA SER A 448 -19.06 -5.43 -5.88
C SER A 448 -19.88 -4.68 -4.84
N SER A 449 -19.58 -3.39 -4.61
CA SER A 449 -20.40 -2.56 -3.73
C SER A 449 -21.84 -2.43 -4.23
N MET A 450 -22.02 -2.31 -5.56
CA MET A 450 -23.35 -2.20 -6.17
C MET A 450 -24.16 -3.49 -6.01
N GLN A 451 -23.53 -4.66 -6.08
CA GLN A 451 -24.17 -5.95 -5.78
C GLN A 451 -24.65 -5.99 -4.32
N ARG A 452 -23.81 -5.60 -3.36
CA ARG A 452 -24.21 -5.56 -1.94
C ARG A 452 -25.34 -4.57 -1.67
N ASP A 453 -25.39 -3.48 -2.42
CA ASP A 453 -26.51 -2.53 -2.35
C ASP A 453 -27.79 -3.15 -2.90
N ALA A 454 -27.73 -3.85 -4.03
CA ALA A 454 -28.87 -4.58 -4.57
C ALA A 454 -29.38 -5.67 -3.61
N GLU A 455 -28.48 -6.47 -3.04
CA GLU A 455 -28.81 -7.51 -2.04
C GLU A 455 -29.49 -6.92 -0.79
N ALA A 456 -29.13 -5.69 -0.42
CA ALA A 456 -29.69 -4.98 0.72
C ALA A 456 -30.88 -4.07 0.36
N GLY A 457 -31.38 -4.12 -0.87
CA GLY A 457 -32.50 -3.28 -1.33
C GLY A 457 -32.21 -1.77 -1.31
N ARG A 458 -30.94 -1.37 -1.41
CA ARG A 458 -30.53 0.05 -1.41
C ARG A 458 -30.45 0.61 -2.83
N PRO A 459 -30.58 1.93 -3.02
CA PRO A 459 -30.38 2.57 -4.32
C PRO A 459 -29.01 2.24 -4.93
N LEU A 460 -29.00 1.91 -6.22
CA LEU A 460 -27.80 1.56 -6.98
C LEU A 460 -27.11 2.81 -7.51
N GLU A 461 -25.79 2.78 -7.62
CA GLU A 461 -25.01 3.80 -8.34
C GLU A 461 -24.98 3.53 -9.86
N LEU A 462 -26.08 2.98 -10.40
CA LEU A 462 -26.16 2.54 -11.80
C LEU A 462 -25.91 3.70 -12.77
N ASP A 463 -26.47 4.88 -12.50
CA ASP A 463 -26.29 6.06 -13.36
C ASP A 463 -24.83 6.56 -13.36
N ALA A 464 -24.19 6.60 -12.18
CA ALA A 464 -22.80 7.09 -12.05
C ALA A 464 -21.77 6.16 -12.68
N ILE A 465 -22.10 4.86 -12.79
CA ILE A 465 -21.21 3.83 -13.31
C ILE A 465 -21.58 3.49 -14.76
N GLY A 466 -22.74 2.85 -14.95
CA GLY A 466 -23.22 2.43 -16.26
C GLY A 466 -23.76 3.59 -17.10
N GLY A 467 -24.53 4.49 -16.50
CA GLY A 467 -25.04 5.68 -17.19
C GLY A 467 -23.91 6.58 -17.72
N ALA A 468 -22.90 6.86 -16.89
CA ALA A 468 -21.72 7.62 -17.29
C ALA A 468 -20.95 6.95 -18.44
N LEU A 469 -20.79 5.63 -18.40
CA LEU A 469 -20.17 4.85 -19.48
C LEU A 469 -20.96 5.02 -20.80
N LEU A 470 -22.29 4.90 -20.76
CA LEU A 470 -23.15 5.04 -21.94
C LEU A 470 -23.16 6.47 -22.49
N ARG A 471 -23.18 7.49 -21.62
CA ARG A 471 -23.10 8.90 -22.03
C ARG A 471 -21.78 9.19 -22.74
N ALA A 472 -20.66 8.69 -22.21
CA ALA A 472 -19.35 8.81 -22.85
C ALA A 472 -19.29 8.06 -24.19
N ALA A 473 -19.81 6.84 -24.23
CA ALA A 473 -19.90 6.05 -25.47
C ALA A 473 -20.67 6.80 -26.57
N ALA A 474 -21.80 7.42 -26.22
CA ALA A 474 -22.60 8.22 -27.15
C ALA A 474 -21.83 9.45 -27.66
N ARG A 475 -21.15 10.20 -26.79
CA ARG A 475 -20.33 11.37 -27.17
C ARG A 475 -19.23 11.00 -28.18
N HIS A 476 -18.61 9.83 -27.99
CA HIS A 476 -17.51 9.36 -28.85
C HIS A 476 -17.93 8.39 -29.96
N ARG A 477 -19.24 8.13 -30.11
CA ARG A 477 -19.79 7.19 -31.10
C ARG A 477 -19.19 5.77 -31.00
N VAL A 478 -18.91 5.32 -29.78
CA VAL A 478 -18.44 3.96 -29.50
C VAL A 478 -19.64 3.03 -29.30
N ALA A 479 -19.66 1.88 -29.97
CA ALA A 479 -20.71 0.89 -29.79
C ALA A 479 -20.54 0.15 -28.44
N THR A 480 -21.62 0.11 -27.65
CA THR A 480 -21.64 -0.57 -26.34
C THR A 480 -22.91 -1.41 -26.13
N PRO A 481 -23.19 -2.40 -27.00
CA PRO A 481 -24.42 -3.20 -26.92
C PRO A 481 -24.57 -3.97 -25.61
N VAL A 482 -23.49 -4.51 -25.04
CA VAL A 482 -23.54 -5.27 -23.78
C VAL A 482 -23.79 -4.34 -22.60
N ALA A 483 -23.05 -3.23 -22.51
CA ALA A 483 -23.28 -2.24 -21.44
C ALA A 483 -24.70 -1.69 -21.49
N ARG A 484 -25.22 -1.39 -22.70
CA ARG A 484 -26.58 -0.86 -22.87
C ARG A 484 -27.64 -1.84 -22.38
N ARG A 485 -27.52 -3.13 -22.76
CA ARG A 485 -28.42 -4.18 -22.27
C ARG A 485 -28.38 -4.30 -20.76
N LEU A 486 -27.19 -4.37 -20.16
CA LEU A 486 -27.05 -4.56 -18.71
C LEU A 486 -27.59 -3.36 -17.91
N VAL A 487 -27.37 -2.13 -18.39
CA VAL A 487 -27.95 -0.94 -17.76
C VAL A 487 -29.47 -0.95 -17.87
N ALA A 488 -30.04 -1.33 -19.02
CA ALA A 488 -31.49 -1.45 -19.18
C ALA A 488 -32.07 -2.51 -18.22
N ASP A 489 -31.47 -3.70 -18.15
CA ASP A 489 -31.91 -4.79 -17.26
C ASP A 489 -31.87 -4.43 -15.77
N LEU A 490 -30.94 -3.54 -15.38
CA LEU A 490 -30.75 -3.09 -14.00
C LEU A 490 -31.54 -1.82 -13.66
N THR A 491 -32.10 -1.13 -14.66
CA THR A 491 -32.90 0.07 -14.44
C THR A 491 -34.25 -0.37 -13.89
N PRO A 492 -34.66 0.10 -12.69
CA PRO A 492 -35.99 -0.20 -12.17
C PRO A 492 -37.06 0.25 -13.18
N PRO A 493 -38.15 -0.51 -13.36
CA PRO A 493 -39.27 -0.02 -14.16
C PRO A 493 -39.75 1.31 -13.59
N MET A 494 -39.97 2.30 -14.46
CA MET A 494 -40.55 3.58 -14.04
C MET A 494 -41.89 3.28 -13.36
N THR A 495 -42.01 3.60 -12.07
CA THR A 495 -43.29 3.62 -11.39
C THR A 495 -44.14 4.70 -12.06
N ALA A 496 -45.18 4.25 -12.77
CA ALA A 496 -46.20 5.10 -13.40
C ALA A 496 -47.04 5.83 -12.34
#